data_AF-A0AB38EE74-F1
#
_entry.id   AF-A0AB38EE74-F1
#
_cell.length_a   1.000
_cell.length_b   1.000
_cell.length_c   1.000
_cell.angle_alpha   90.00
_cell.angle_beta   90.00
_cell.angle_gamma   90.00
#
_symmetry.space_group_name_H-M   'P 1'
#
loop_
_entity.id
_entity.type
_entity.pdbx_description
1 polymer ?
#
loop_
_entity_poly.entity_id
_entity_poly.type
_entity_poly.pdbx_seq_one_letter_code
_entity_poly.pdbx_strand_id
1 'polypeptide(L)' 'MADAKAVRMYRIGETLYEELWESPQDDVLRRFGQELMRLSGICVHCAGADDECQACGGSGISRD' A
#
# COMPACT_ATOMS: atom_id res chain seq x y z
N MET A 1 -9.86 4.96 10.51
CA MET A 1 -9.76 3.53 10.15
C MET A 1 -9.86 3.44 8.64
N ALA A 2 -8.86 2.85 7.97
CA ALA A 2 -8.81 2.81 6.51
C ALA A 2 -9.97 1.96 5.93
N ASP A 3 -10.54 2.41 4.82
CA ASP A 3 -11.56 1.67 4.06
C ASP A 3 -11.07 0.27 3.66
N ALA A 4 -11.93 -0.75 3.80
CA ALA A 4 -11.58 -2.14 3.53
C ALA A 4 -11.12 -2.37 2.08
N LYS A 5 -11.65 -1.60 1.12
CA LYS A 5 -11.19 -1.65 -0.27
C LYS A 5 -9.78 -1.07 -0.42
N ALA A 6 -9.49 0.05 0.24
CA ALA A 6 -8.15 0.63 0.27
C ALA A 6 -7.13 -0.32 0.91
N VAL A 7 -7.49 -0.97 2.03
CA VAL A 7 -6.64 -1.98 2.69
C VAL A 7 -6.35 -3.16 1.77
N ARG A 8 -7.38 -3.67 1.09
CA ARG A 8 -7.20 -4.77 0.12
C ARG A 8 -6.28 -4.34 -1.02
N MET A 9 -6.44 -3.13 -1.54
CA MET A 9 -5.61 -2.62 -2.64
C MET A 9 -4.15 -2.44 -2.23
N TYR A 10 -3.91 -1.90 -1.03
CA TYR A 10 -2.57 -1.80 -0.45
C TYR A 10 -1.90 -3.18 -0.34
N ARG A 11 -2.59 -4.17 0.26
CA ARG A 11 -2.03 -5.52 0.44
C ARG A 11 -1.69 -6.20 -0.88
N ILE A 12 -2.55 -6.07 -1.90
CA ILE A 12 -2.23 -6.59 -3.24
C ILE A 12 -0.97 -5.90 -3.78
N GLY A 13 -0.88 -4.58 -3.61
CA GLY A 13 0.28 -3.82 -4.04
C GLY A 13 1.58 -4.20 -3.33
N GLU A 14 1.50 -4.43 -2.01
CA GLU A 14 2.60 -4.90 -1.17
C GLU A 14 3.08 -6.28 -1.60
N THR A 15 2.18 -7.24 -1.77
CA THR A 15 2.51 -8.58 -2.28
C THR A 15 3.20 -8.51 -3.64
N LEU A 16 2.67 -7.73 -4.58
CA LEU A 16 3.27 -7.57 -5.91
C LEU A 16 4.65 -6.90 -5.86
N TYR A 17 4.91 -6.06 -4.86
CA TYR A 17 6.17 -5.33 -4.72
C TYR A 17 7.26 -6.12 -4.01
N GLU A 18 6.90 -6.91 -3.00
CA GLU A 18 7.85 -7.63 -2.14
C GLU A 18 8.18 -9.04 -2.64
N GLU A 19 7.26 -9.71 -3.33
CA GLU A 19 7.49 -11.05 -3.85
C GLU A 19 8.46 -11.02 -5.04
N LEU A 20 9.36 -12.00 -5.07
CA LEU A 20 10.17 -12.34 -6.24
C LEU A 20 9.37 -13.34 -7.09
N TRP A 21 8.86 -12.90 -8.23
CA TRP A 21 7.92 -13.70 -9.03
C TRP A 21 8.61 -14.67 -9.99
N GLU A 22 9.95 -14.71 -10.01
CA GLU A 22 10.78 -15.52 -10.92
C GLU A 22 10.31 -15.43 -12.38
N SER A 23 9.83 -14.24 -12.76
CA SER A 23 9.14 -13.98 -14.03
C SER A 23 9.84 -12.86 -14.80
N PRO A 24 9.85 -12.88 -16.14
CA PRO A 24 10.29 -11.73 -16.93
C PRO A 24 9.48 -10.45 -16.68
N GLN A 25 8.30 -10.56 -16.05
CA GLN A 25 7.45 -9.42 -15.69
C GLN A 25 7.71 -8.88 -14.29
N ASP A 26 8.73 -9.35 -13.57
CA ASP A 26 9.01 -8.96 -12.18
C ASP A 26 9.08 -7.43 -12.02
N ASP A 27 9.78 -6.74 -12.91
CA ASP A 27 9.84 -5.26 -12.93
C ASP A 27 8.46 -4.60 -13.12
N VAL A 28 7.59 -5.21 -13.92
CA VAL A 28 6.24 -4.69 -14.18
C VAL A 28 5.34 -4.91 -12.97
N LEU A 29 5.39 -6.11 -12.37
CA LEU A 29 4.63 -6.44 -11.16
C LEU A 29 5.06 -5.55 -10.00
N ARG A 30 6.36 -5.32 -9.84
CA ARG A 30 6.91 -4.43 -8.83
C ARG A 30 6.41 -2.99 -8.98
N ARG A 31 6.43 -2.44 -10.21
CA ARG A 31 5.90 -1.08 -10.47
C ARG A 31 4.40 -1.01 -10.28
N PHE A 32 3.66 -2.03 -10.70
CA PHE A 32 2.22 -2.09 -10.50
C PHE A 32 1.87 -2.14 -9.01
N GLY A 33 2.64 -2.92 -8.23
CA GLY A 33 2.50 -2.99 -6.78
C GLY A 33 2.69 -1.63 -6.09
N GLN A 34 3.73 -0.90 -6.47
CA GLN A 34 3.96 0.47 -6.00
C GLN A 34 2.79 1.41 -6.31
N GLU A 35 2.24 1.34 -7.51
CA GLU A 35 1.11 2.20 -7.90
C GLU A 35 -0.17 1.83 -7.15
N LEU A 36 -0.43 0.55 -6.90
CA LEU A 36 -1.55 0.11 -6.08
C LEU A 36 -1.43 0.58 -4.62
N MET A 37 -0.23 0.48 -4.02
CA MET A 37 0.03 1.02 -2.69
C MET A 37 -0.18 2.54 -2.66
N ARG A 38 0.31 3.27 -3.67
CA ARG A 38 0.09 4.72 -3.79
C ARG A 38 -1.40 5.09 -3.90
N LEU A 39 -2.12 4.43 -4.81
CA LEU A 39 -3.55 4.68 -5.04
C LEU A 39 -4.40 4.32 -3.82
N SER A 40 -3.91 3.44 -2.94
CA SER A 40 -4.65 3.06 -1.74
C SER A 40 -4.77 4.23 -0.77
N GLY A 41 -3.87 5.21 -0.83
CA GLY A 41 -3.82 6.30 0.13
C GLY A 41 -3.40 5.86 1.53
N ILE A 42 -3.01 4.59 1.71
CA ILE A 42 -2.49 4.06 2.96
C ILE A 42 -1.01 4.44 3.08
N CYS A 43 -0.62 4.88 4.28
CA CYS A 43 0.76 5.16 4.60
C CYS A 43 1.59 3.86 4.57
N VAL A 44 2.62 3.83 3.73
CA VAL A 44 3.54 2.68 3.60
C VAL A 44 4.35 2.40 4.87
N HIS A 45 4.47 3.37 5.78
CA HIS A 45 5.23 3.19 7.02
C HIS A 45 4.46 2.46 8.11
N CYS A 46 3.13 2.62 8.15
CA CYS A 46 2.29 1.96 9.15
C CYS A 46 1.28 0.99 8.56
N ALA A 47 1.18 0.87 7.24
CA ALA A 47 0.15 0.10 6.54
C ALA A 47 -1.29 0.43 7.03
N GLY A 48 -1.50 1.63 7.56
CA GLY A 48 -2.78 2.07 8.13
C GLY A 48 -3.13 1.46 9.49
N ALA A 49 -2.17 0.80 10.16
CA ALA A 49 -2.35 0.18 11.47
C ALA A 49 -2.10 1.12 12.66
N ASP A 50 -1.44 2.26 12.43
CA ASP A 50 -1.03 3.21 13.47
C ASP A 50 -1.63 4.60 13.20
N ASP A 51 -2.51 5.02 14.10
CA ASP A 51 -3.18 6.33 14.14
C ASP A 51 -2.32 7.44 14.76
N GLU A 52 -1.13 7.11 15.27
CA GLU A 52 -0.11 8.06 15.74
C GLU A 52 1.16 8.02 14.86
N CYS A 53 1.09 7.36 13.71
CA CYS A 53 2.22 7.17 12.82
C CYS A 53 2.88 8.51 12.48
N GLN A 54 4.12 8.73 12.92
CA GLN A 54 4.84 9.99 12.73
C GLN A 54 5.02 10.38 11.24
N ALA A 55 4.98 9.40 10.33
CA ALA A 55 5.14 9.63 8.90
C ALA A 55 3.86 10.17 8.22
N CYS A 56 2.67 9.73 8.66
CA CYS A 56 1.40 10.22 8.12
C CYS A 56 0.55 11.04 9.11
N GLY A 57 1.04 11.23 10.34
CA GLY A 57 0.31 11.88 11.43
C GLY A 57 -1.03 11.20 11.73
N GLY A 58 -1.11 9.87 11.59
CA GLY A 58 -2.37 9.15 11.77
C GLY A 58 -3.40 9.31 10.66
N SER A 59 -3.07 10.04 9.59
CA SER A 59 -3.99 10.39 8.49
C SER A 59 -4.26 9.21 7.54
N GLY A 60 -4.27 7.97 8.05
CA GLY A 60 -4.59 6.75 7.34
C GLY A 60 -6.01 6.82 6.76
N ILE A 61 -6.11 7.53 5.64
CA ILE A 61 -7.30 7.88 4.88
C ILE A 61 -8.37 8.55 5.75
N SER A 62 -8.20 9.86 5.96
CA SER A 62 -9.35 10.77 6.00
C SER A 62 -9.23 11.67 4.77
N ARG A 63 -9.99 11.34 3.73
CA ARG A 63 -10.37 12.30 2.69
C ARG A 63 -11.85 12.54 2.92
N ASP A 64 -12.13 13.62 3.63
CA ASP A 64 -13.44 14.23 3.93
C ASP A 64 -14.62 13.28 4.22
#